data_AF-A0A194UQP2-F1
#
_entry.id   AF-A0A194UQP2-F1
#
_cell.length_a   1.000
_cell.length_b   1.000
_cell.length_c   1.000
_cell.angle_alpha   90.00
_cell.angle_beta   90.00
_cell.angle_gamma   90.00
#
_symmetry.space_group_name_H-M   'P 1'
#
loop_
_entity.id
_entity.type
_entity.pdbx_description
1 polymer ?
#
loop_
_entity_poly.entity_id
_entity_poly.type
_entity_poly.pdbx_seq_one_letter_code
_entity_poly.pdbx_strand_id
1 'polypeptide(L)'
;MAPPSPLAIATSSVQRLVKEETYYHKELASQQTRVEKLEKDIKEGSKDLDNNAEYVLKQEKQAMEETKNVFGPLRSRITDAVLKLEEQIAISESSAEESAQAELVKAKEVLIQGQKTLNPEA
;
A
#
# COMPACT_ATOMS: atom_id res chain seq x y z
N MET A 1 9.65 27.08 10.84
CA MET A 1 8.66 26.08 11.28
C MET A 1 9.28 25.27 12.40
N ALA A 2 8.50 24.93 13.43
CA ALA A 2 8.94 23.96 14.43
C ALA A 2 9.04 22.56 13.80
N PRO A 3 9.94 21.68 14.29
CA PRO A 3 9.99 20.30 13.85
C PRO A 3 8.68 19.56 14.20
N PRO A 4 8.26 18.58 13.38
CA PRO A 4 7.07 17.78 13.69
C PRO A 4 7.29 16.93 14.94
N SER A 5 6.21 16.68 15.68
CA SER A 5 6.22 15.82 16.86
C SER A 5 6.53 14.36 16.49
N PRO A 6 7.00 13.53 17.44
CA PRO A 6 7.14 12.09 17.24
C PRO A 6 5.84 11.40 16.79
N LEU A 7 4.68 11.79 17.36
CA LEU A 7 3.36 11.30 16.98
C LEU A 7 3.02 11.66 15.53
N ALA A 8 3.27 12.91 15.12
CA ALA A 8 3.05 13.36 13.75
C ALA A 8 3.95 12.62 12.75
N ILE A 9 5.22 12.36 13.11
CA ILE A 9 6.15 11.59 12.28
C ILE A 9 5.66 10.15 12.11
N ALA A 10 5.28 9.47 13.20
CA ALA A 10 4.76 8.10 13.14
C ALA A 10 3.48 8.02 12.30
N THR A 11 2.54 8.97 12.51
CA THR A 11 1.30 9.10 11.74
C THR A 11 1.60 9.24 10.24
N SER A 12 2.51 10.14 9.87
CA SER A 12 2.86 10.36 8.45
C SER A 12 3.52 9.13 7.80
N SER A 13 4.24 8.33 8.59
CA SER A 13 4.92 7.13 8.13
C SER A 13 3.91 6.05 7.74
N VAL A 14 2.93 5.76 8.61
CA VAL A 14 1.85 4.82 8.31
C VAL A 14 1.04 5.31 7.11
N GLN A 15 0.66 6.59 7.08
CA GLN A 15 -0.12 7.16 5.99
C GLN A 15 0.56 7.01 4.62
N ARG A 16 1.89 7.21 4.56
CA ARG A 16 2.65 7.02 3.32
C ARG A 16 2.68 5.56 2.87
N LEU A 17 2.89 4.64 3.79
CA LEU A 17 2.98 3.21 3.48
C LEU A 17 1.62 2.63 3.06
N VAL A 18 0.53 3.01 3.73
CA VAL A 18 -0.84 2.64 3.32
C VAL A 18 -1.16 3.16 1.92
N LYS A 19 -0.74 4.39 1.62
CA LYS A 19 -0.89 4.97 0.28
C LYS A 19 -0.09 4.15 -0.73
N GLU A 20 1.17 3.84 -0.45
CA GLU A 20 2.05 3.01 -1.29
C GLU A 20 1.39 1.64 -1.60
N GLU A 21 0.85 0.94 -0.60
CA GLU A 21 0.14 -0.34 -0.80
C GLU A 21 -1.09 -0.18 -1.69
N THR A 22 -1.85 0.90 -1.51
CA THR A 22 -3.00 1.23 -2.38
C THR A 22 -2.58 1.44 -3.84
N TYR A 23 -1.43 2.08 -4.10
CA TYR A 23 -0.93 2.25 -5.46
C TYR A 23 -0.49 0.92 -6.08
N TYR A 24 0.20 0.06 -5.33
CA TYR A 24 0.58 -1.26 -5.83
C TYR A 24 -0.64 -2.14 -6.13
N HIS A 25 -1.72 -2.04 -5.37
CA HIS A 25 -2.98 -2.73 -5.70
C HIS A 25 -3.58 -2.23 -7.02
N LYS A 26 -3.55 -0.92 -7.28
CA LYS A 26 -4.02 -0.35 -8.55
C LYS A 26 -3.17 -0.80 -9.73
N GLU A 27 -1.85 -0.82 -9.57
CA GLU A 27 -0.93 -1.30 -10.60
C GLU A 27 -1.16 -2.77 -10.90
N LEU A 28 -1.29 -3.61 -9.86
CA LEU A 28 -1.56 -5.04 -10.01
C LEU A 28 -2.89 -5.28 -10.76
N ALA A 29 -3.95 -4.52 -10.43
CA ALA A 29 -5.23 -4.62 -11.14
C ALA A 29 -5.12 -4.22 -12.62
N SER A 30 -4.33 -3.18 -12.93
CA SER A 30 -4.08 -2.75 -14.30
C SER A 30 -3.29 -3.80 -15.09
N GLN A 31 -2.24 -4.38 -14.47
CA GLN A 31 -1.44 -5.47 -15.04
C GLN A 31 -2.31 -6.70 -15.32
N GLN A 32 -3.14 -7.10 -14.35
CA GLN A 32 -4.09 -8.21 -14.49
C GLN A 32 -5.01 -8.01 -15.70
N THR A 33 -5.57 -6.80 -15.87
CA THR A 33 -6.45 -6.48 -17.02
C THR A 33 -5.69 -6.57 -18.35
N ARG A 34 -4.43 -6.10 -18.41
CA ARG A 34 -3.60 -6.20 -19.63
C ARG A 34 -3.27 -7.66 -19.96
N VAL A 35 -2.88 -8.45 -18.96
CA VAL A 35 -2.59 -9.88 -19.12
C VAL A 35 -3.82 -10.62 -19.64
N GLU A 36 -4.99 -10.45 -19.00
CA GLU A 36 -6.23 -11.11 -19.41
C GLU A 36 -6.64 -10.75 -20.84
N LYS A 37 -6.51 -9.47 -21.21
CA LYS A 37 -6.78 -9.02 -22.58
C LYS A 37 -5.83 -9.69 -23.57
N LEU A 38 -4.53 -9.70 -23.28
CA LEU A 38 -3.53 -10.26 -24.20
C LEU A 38 -3.66 -11.78 -24.33
N GLU A 39 -3.95 -12.48 -23.23
CA GLU A 39 -4.26 -13.92 -23.27
C GLU A 39 -5.47 -14.22 -24.15
N LYS A 40 -6.52 -13.40 -24.05
CA LYS A 40 -7.71 -13.52 -24.89
C LYS A 40 -7.38 -13.27 -26.37
N ASP A 41 -6.69 -12.19 -26.68
CA ASP A 41 -6.35 -11.82 -28.06
C ASP A 41 -5.45 -12.89 -28.73
N ILE A 42 -4.50 -13.47 -27.98
CA ILE A 42 -3.68 -14.60 -28.43
C ILE A 42 -4.55 -15.84 -28.70
N LYS A 43 -5.43 -16.19 -27.77
CA LYS A 43 -6.29 -17.37 -27.87
C LYS A 43 -7.27 -17.28 -29.04
N GLU A 44 -7.80 -16.09 -29.31
CA GLU A 44 -8.77 -15.84 -30.39
C GLU A 44 -8.09 -15.62 -31.75
N GLY A 45 -6.75 -15.53 -31.80
CA GLY A 45 -6.01 -15.27 -33.03
C GLY A 45 -6.40 -13.92 -33.65
N SER A 46 -6.49 -12.88 -32.81
CA SER A 46 -6.94 -11.56 -33.24
C SER A 46 -6.15 -11.06 -34.47
N LYS A 47 -6.85 -10.41 -35.41
CA LYS A 47 -6.24 -9.96 -36.69
C LYS A 47 -5.16 -8.89 -36.50
N ASP A 48 -5.21 -8.18 -35.39
CA ASP A 48 -4.27 -7.13 -35.01
C ASP A 48 -3.22 -7.62 -33.98
N LEU A 49 -3.11 -8.95 -33.79
CA LEU A 49 -2.17 -9.53 -32.85
C LEU A 49 -0.73 -9.29 -33.32
N ASP A 50 0.08 -8.69 -32.45
CA ASP A 50 1.51 -8.52 -32.73
C ASP A 50 2.19 -9.90 -32.84
N ASN A 51 3.13 -10.02 -33.77
CA ASN A 51 3.95 -11.23 -33.94
C ASN A 51 4.72 -11.60 -32.67
N ASN A 52 4.97 -10.63 -31.78
CA ASN A 52 5.66 -10.86 -30.50
C ASN A 52 4.71 -11.02 -29.30
N ALA A 53 3.39 -11.17 -29.50
CA ALA A 53 2.40 -11.14 -28.43
C ALA A 53 2.67 -12.12 -27.28
N GLU A 54 3.13 -13.34 -27.57
CA GLU A 54 3.49 -14.33 -26.54
C GLU A 54 4.67 -13.89 -25.67
N TYR A 55 5.67 -13.24 -26.29
CA TYR A 55 6.80 -12.67 -25.57
C TYR A 55 6.34 -11.51 -24.68
N VAL A 56 5.50 -10.60 -25.20
CA VAL A 56 4.91 -9.50 -24.42
C VAL A 56 4.10 -10.05 -23.25
N LEU A 57 3.32 -11.11 -23.45
CA LEU A 57 2.54 -11.75 -22.39
C LEU A 57 3.44 -12.27 -21.28
N LYS A 58 4.55 -12.92 -21.63
CA LYS A 58 5.53 -13.40 -20.64
C LYS A 58 6.11 -12.23 -19.83
N GLN A 59 6.44 -11.11 -20.47
CA GLN A 59 6.96 -9.92 -19.80
C GLN A 59 5.92 -9.29 -18.86
N GLU A 60 4.66 -9.13 -19.28
CA GLU A 60 3.60 -8.60 -18.43
C GLU A 60 3.33 -9.52 -17.22
N LYS A 61 3.35 -10.84 -17.41
CA LYS A 61 3.23 -11.80 -16.29
C LYS A 61 4.40 -11.69 -15.31
N GLN A 62 5.62 -11.52 -15.81
CA GLN A 62 6.78 -11.31 -14.96
C GLN A 62 6.68 -10.00 -14.17
N ALA A 63 6.34 -8.89 -14.83
CA ALA A 63 6.14 -7.61 -14.16
C ALA A 63 5.03 -7.69 -13.10
N MET A 64 3.95 -8.42 -13.38
CA MET A 64 2.89 -8.69 -12.40
C MET A 64 3.38 -9.44 -11.17
N GLU A 65 4.24 -10.45 -11.36
CA GLU A 65 4.82 -11.20 -10.25
C GLU A 65 5.80 -10.35 -9.44
N GLU A 66 6.59 -9.51 -10.10
CA GLU A 66 7.45 -8.53 -9.44
C GLU A 66 6.64 -7.55 -8.57
N THR A 67 5.50 -7.04 -9.07
CA THR A 67 4.55 -6.23 -8.27
C THR A 67 4.03 -7.01 -7.07
N LYS A 68 3.63 -8.28 -7.23
CA LYS A 68 3.14 -9.11 -6.13
C LYS A 68 4.18 -9.30 -5.03
N ASN A 69 5.44 -9.46 -5.43
CA ASN A 69 6.55 -9.65 -4.49
C ASN A 69 6.84 -8.40 -3.63
N VAL A 70 6.36 -7.21 -4.01
CA VAL A 70 6.49 -6.00 -3.19
C VAL A 70 5.60 -6.03 -1.95
N PHE A 71 4.41 -6.66 -2.02
CA PHE A 71 3.44 -6.60 -0.92
C PHE A 71 3.95 -7.20 0.39
N GLY A 72 4.71 -8.31 0.33
CA GLY A 72 5.24 -8.95 1.54
C GLY A 72 6.12 -8.01 2.38
N PRO A 73 7.25 -7.52 1.82
CA PRO A 73 8.11 -6.55 2.50
C PRO A 73 7.39 -5.25 2.87
N LEU A 74 6.47 -4.76 2.02
CA LEU A 74 5.71 -3.54 2.30
C LEU A 74 4.79 -3.71 3.51
N ARG A 75 4.06 -4.83 3.61
CA ARG A 75 3.21 -5.14 4.77
C ARG A 75 4.01 -5.27 6.05
N SER A 76 5.20 -5.88 6.01
CA SER A 76 6.10 -5.91 7.17
C SER A 76 6.44 -4.50 7.65
N ARG A 77 6.76 -3.58 6.73
CA ARG A 77 7.05 -2.17 7.07
C ARG A 77 5.81 -1.45 7.62
N ILE A 78 4.61 -1.77 7.12
CA ILE A 78 3.35 -1.23 7.65
C ILE A 78 3.11 -1.74 9.07
N THR A 79 3.31 -3.03 9.34
CA THR A 79 3.22 -3.61 10.68
C THR A 79 4.13 -2.90 11.67
N ASP A 80 5.41 -2.73 11.33
CA ASP A 80 6.37 -2.04 12.19
C ASP A 80 5.97 -0.57 12.44
N ALA A 81 5.50 0.12 11.40
CA ALA A 81 5.05 1.51 11.50
C ALA A 81 3.77 1.65 12.34
N VAL A 82 2.84 0.70 12.23
CA VAL A 82 1.61 0.61 13.02
C VAL A 82 1.94 0.41 14.50
N LEU A 83 2.80 -0.55 14.84
CA LEU A 83 3.24 -0.79 16.22
C LEU A 83 3.89 0.47 16.83
N LYS A 84 4.74 1.16 16.04
CA LYS A 84 5.33 2.42 16.47
C LYS A 84 4.30 3.53 16.67
N LEU A 85 3.27 3.60 15.83
CA LEU A 85 2.19 4.58 15.97
C LEU A 85 1.37 4.31 17.24
N GLU A 86 1.06 3.04 17.54
CA GLU A 86 0.39 2.63 18.79
C GLU A 86 1.19 3.08 20.02
N GLU A 87 2.50 2.85 20.03
CA GLU A 87 3.39 3.31 21.10
C GLU A 87 3.36 4.83 21.27
N GLN A 88 3.45 5.60 20.19
CA GLN A 88 3.41 7.07 20.25
C GLN A 88 2.06 7.61 20.70
N ILE A 89 0.95 6.95 20.32
CA ILE A 89 -0.38 7.30 20.81
C ILE A 89 -0.43 7.13 22.34
N ALA A 90 0.04 5.99 22.87
CA ALA A 90 0.05 5.74 24.31
C ALA A 90 0.89 6.78 25.09
N ILE A 91 2.06 7.15 24.57
CA ILE A 91 2.91 8.19 25.16
C ILE A 91 2.18 9.54 25.16
N SER A 92 1.59 9.93 24.04
CA SER A 92 0.87 11.20 23.92
C SER A 92 -0.39 11.25 24.76
N GLU A 93 -1.12 10.15 24.96
CA GLU A 93 -2.27 10.08 25.86
C GLU A 93 -1.87 10.20 27.33
N SER A 94 -0.69 9.71 27.70
CA SER A 94 -0.14 9.87 29.06
C SER A 94 0.36 11.29 29.34
N SER A 95 0.61 12.09 28.30
CA SER A 95 1.07 13.46 28.38
C SER A 95 -0.15 14.39 28.36
N ALA A 96 -0.44 15.10 29.44
CA ALA A 96 -1.64 15.96 29.57
C ALA A 96 -1.59 17.26 28.72
N GLU A 97 -1.00 17.22 27.53
CA GLU A 97 -0.85 18.37 26.63
C GLU A 97 -2.07 18.53 25.72
N GLU A 98 -2.79 19.65 25.85
CA GLU A 98 -3.94 19.97 24.99
C GLU A 98 -3.58 20.06 23.50
N SER A 99 -2.36 20.50 23.17
CA SER A 99 -1.86 20.56 21.78
C SER A 99 -1.77 19.18 21.11
N ALA A 100 -1.73 18.09 21.89
CA ALA A 100 -1.67 16.73 21.36
C ALA A 100 -3.04 16.19 20.94
N GLN A 101 -4.17 16.79 21.35
CA GLN A 101 -5.50 16.23 21.09
C GLN A 101 -5.83 16.11 19.59
N ALA A 102 -5.51 17.15 18.80
CA ALA A 102 -5.75 17.12 17.36
C ALA A 102 -4.85 16.09 16.64
N GLU A 103 -3.60 15.95 17.09
CA GLU A 103 -2.67 14.94 16.56
C GLU A 103 -3.11 13.52 16.92
N LEU A 104 -3.63 13.32 18.14
CA LEU A 104 -4.15 12.03 18.62
C LEU A 104 -5.35 11.54 17.83
N VAL A 105 -6.29 12.44 17.49
CA VAL A 105 -7.44 12.08 16.63
C VAL A 105 -6.97 11.55 15.29
N LYS A 106 -6.08 12.31 14.62
CA LYS A 106 -5.52 11.90 13.32
C LYS A 106 -4.71 10.61 13.42
N ALA A 107 -3.91 10.46 14.47
CA ALA A 107 -3.09 9.27 14.70
C ALA A 107 -3.97 8.01 14.84
N LYS A 108 -5.08 8.09 15.59
CA LYS A 108 -6.03 6.98 15.74
C LYS A 108 -6.74 6.63 14.42
N GLU A 109 -7.13 7.62 13.63
CA GLU A 109 -7.72 7.38 12.31
C GLU A 109 -6.74 6.66 11.38
N VAL A 110 -5.49 7.11 11.34
CA VAL A 110 -4.43 6.50 10.51
C VAL A 110 -4.05 5.12 11.03
N LEU A 111 -4.08 4.89 12.35
CA LEU A 111 -3.87 3.58 12.94
C LEU A 111 -4.90 2.57 12.43
N ILE A 112 -6.19 2.95 12.46
CA ILE A 112 -7.28 2.11 11.94
C ILE A 112 -7.08 1.83 10.44
N GLN A 113 -6.65 2.83 9.66
CA GLN A 113 -6.33 2.61 8.23
C GLN A 113 -5.19 1.60 8.04
N GLY A 114 -4.10 1.73 8.80
CA GLY A 114 -2.98 0.80 8.75
C GLY A 114 -3.38 -0.63 9.13
N GLN A 115 -4.17 -0.80 10.19
CA GLN A 115 -4.68 -2.10 10.62
C GLN A 115 -5.61 -2.72 9.56
N LYS A 116 -6.49 -1.93 8.94
CA LYS A 116 -7.35 -2.38 7.82
C LYS A 116 -6.54 -2.80 6.60
N THR A 117 -5.45 -2.12 6.29
CA THR A 117 -4.56 -2.51 5.18
C THR A 117 -3.92 -3.88 5.43
N LEU A 118 -3.54 -4.18 6.67
CA LEU A 118 -2.96 -5.49 7.04
C LEU A 118 -4.01 -6.60 7.12
N ASN A 119 -5.24 -6.27 7.54
CA ASN A 119 -6.36 -7.20 7.71
C ASN A 119 -7.60 -6.71 6.96
N PRO A 120 -7.67 -6.84 5.63
CA PRO A 120 -8.78 -6.30 4.83
C PRO A 120 -10.13 -7.00 5.06
N GLU A 121 -10.17 -8.12 5.79
CA GLU A 121 -11.38 -8.89 6.10
C GLU A 121 -11.96 -8.64 7.52
N ALA A 122 -11.40 -7.69 8.27
CA ALA A 122 -11.84 -7.34 9.63
C ALA A 122 -12.70 -6.06 9.71
#